data_AF-E3MEE3-F1
#
_entry.id   AF-E3MEE3-F1
#
_cell.length_a   1.000
_cell.length_b   1.000
_cell.length_c   1.000
_cell.angle_alpha   90.00
_cell.angle_beta   90.00
_cell.angle_gamma   90.00
#
_symmetry.space_group_name_H-M   'P 1'
#
loop_
_entity.id
_entity.type
_entity.pdbx_description
1 polymer ?
#
loop_
_entity_poly.entity_id
_entity_poly.type
_entity_poly.pdbx_seq_one_letter_code
_entity_poly.pdbx_strand_id
1 'polypeptide(L)'
;MFLRPELPVGERVVKDQRMDRESERPQNLFHSDLNSVLSINPGKKNYVNTVSASAELLLEAKQARFWDRQIAKKIGSNEPTVRKARFANGIKACVKQIDTIARKCRERINRKKAVMVLRSGVYRIGSSVEFDCVRCIRELDAHGYSTITVICNPETVFTDYDMCDRLYFEKISFKTVLDVYHIEQPRGIFGTSPGDIDNAEDRFKFTRRLEPLKISQPQLKKKR
;
A
#
# COMPACT_ATOMS: atom_id res chain seq x y z
N MET A 1 6.02 12.04 -0.96
CA MET A 1 4.83 11.99 -1.84
C MET A 1 3.68 11.32 -1.10
N PHE A 2 2.44 11.69 -1.43
CA PHE A 2 1.22 11.06 -0.94
C PHE A 2 0.37 10.54 -2.09
N LEU A 3 -0.35 9.45 -1.86
CA LEU A 3 -1.40 8.99 -2.75
C LEU A 3 -2.66 9.83 -2.50
N ARG A 4 -3.27 10.30 -3.58
CA ARG A 4 -4.60 10.90 -3.53
C ARG A 4 -5.59 10.02 -4.29
N PRO A 5 -6.85 9.95 -3.82
CA PRO A 5 -7.92 9.41 -4.62
C PRO A 5 -8.27 10.39 -5.75
N GLU A 6 -7.67 10.11 -6.91
CA GLU A 6 -8.23 10.19 -8.27
C GLU A 6 -8.75 11.53 -8.83
N LEU A 7 -7.97 12.05 -9.79
CA LEU A 7 -8.39 12.84 -10.97
C LEU A 7 -7.56 12.33 -12.17
N PRO A 8 -8.02 12.48 -13.43
CA PRO A 8 -7.38 11.88 -14.60
C PRO A 8 -5.97 12.44 -14.85
N VAL A 9 -5.19 11.64 -15.56
CA VAL A 9 -3.77 11.81 -15.87
C VAL A 9 -3.46 13.23 -16.35
N GLY A 10 -2.66 13.91 -15.55
CA GLY A 10 -1.99 15.17 -15.88
C GLY A 10 -1.21 15.58 -14.63
N GLU A 11 0.10 15.69 -14.74
CA GLU A 11 0.94 16.29 -13.70
C GLU A 11 0.39 17.68 -13.38
N ARG A 12 -0.41 17.80 -12.31
CA ARG A 12 -0.73 19.08 -11.70
C ARG A 12 0.04 19.18 -10.41
N VAL A 13 1.10 19.98 -10.45
CA VAL A 13 1.73 20.57 -9.27
C VAL A 13 0.65 21.37 -8.55
N VAL A 14 0.04 20.79 -7.52
CA VAL A 14 -0.87 21.52 -6.64
C VAL A 14 0.03 22.27 -5.66
N LYS A 15 0.28 23.55 -5.96
CA LYS A 15 0.89 24.47 -5.01
C LYS A 15 -0.06 24.67 -3.84
N ASP A 16 0.48 24.42 -2.66
CA ASP A 16 -0.02 24.87 -1.36
C ASP A 16 -1.46 24.46 -1.01
N GLN A 17 -1.58 23.34 -0.28
CA GLN A 17 -2.72 23.12 0.60
C GLN A 17 -2.19 22.55 1.93
N ARG A 18 -2.42 23.30 3.00
CA ARG A 18 -2.15 22.93 4.39
C ARG A 18 -2.68 21.52 4.67
N MET A 19 -2.00 20.80 5.56
CA MET A 19 -2.48 19.51 6.06
C MET A 19 -3.82 19.71 6.77
N ASP A 20 -4.93 19.58 6.05
CA ASP A 20 -6.25 19.52 6.66
C ASP A 20 -6.32 18.28 7.55
N ARG A 21 -6.71 18.51 8.81
CA ARG A 21 -6.92 17.53 9.87
C ARG A 21 -8.14 16.64 9.59
N GLU A 22 -8.15 15.97 8.44
CA GLU A 22 -9.21 15.02 8.05
C GLU A 22 -8.76 13.55 8.15
N SER A 23 -7.66 13.28 8.85
CA SER A 23 -7.12 11.92 9.00
C SER A 23 -7.98 11.00 9.88
N GLU A 24 -9.06 11.49 10.50
CA GLU A 24 -9.90 10.72 11.42
C GLU A 24 -11.39 11.07 11.28
N ARG A 25 -12.00 10.83 10.11
CA ARG A 25 -13.47 10.65 10.09
C ARG A 25 -13.79 9.23 10.54
N PRO A 26 -14.60 9.01 11.59
CA PRO A 26 -14.88 7.69 12.14
C PRO A 26 -15.60 6.79 11.12
N GLN A 27 -15.25 5.50 11.12
CA GLN A 27 -15.75 4.49 10.17
C GLN A 27 -17.29 4.35 10.11
N ASN A 28 -18.00 4.89 11.10
CA ASN A 28 -19.45 4.74 11.24
C ASN A 28 -20.26 5.75 10.39
N LEU A 29 -19.68 6.89 10.00
CA LEU A 29 -20.32 7.85 9.07
C LEU A 29 -20.24 7.40 7.60
N PHE A 30 -19.43 6.40 7.29
CA PHE A 30 -19.25 5.92 5.91
C PHE A 30 -20.43 5.09 5.38
N HIS A 31 -21.27 4.54 6.26
CA HIS A 31 -22.37 3.68 5.84
C HIS A 31 -23.53 4.46 5.20
N SER A 32 -23.77 5.71 5.61
CA SER A 32 -24.73 6.61 4.95
C SER A 32 -24.20 7.07 3.60
N ASP A 33 -22.90 7.38 3.51
CA ASP A 33 -22.28 7.95 2.31
C ASP A 33 -22.14 6.92 1.17
N LEU A 34 -21.88 5.64 1.49
CA LEU A 34 -21.89 4.59 0.45
C LEU A 34 -23.30 4.34 -0.11
N ASN A 35 -24.35 4.57 0.69
CA ASN A 35 -25.73 4.45 0.21
C ASN A 35 -26.15 5.66 -0.63
N SER A 36 -25.64 6.86 -0.33
CA SER A 36 -25.89 8.05 -1.14
C SER A 36 -25.15 7.99 -2.48
N VAL A 37 -23.90 7.49 -2.47
CA VAL A 37 -23.08 7.33 -3.69
C VAL A 37 -23.54 6.13 -4.52
N LEU A 38 -23.74 4.95 -3.92
CA LEU A 38 -24.20 3.76 -4.64
C LEU A 38 -25.71 3.62 -4.48
N SER A 39 -26.48 4.26 -5.36
CA SER A 39 -27.93 4.06 -5.45
C SER A 39 -28.24 2.61 -5.83
N ILE A 40 -28.48 1.75 -4.83
CA ILE A 40 -28.97 0.40 -5.08
C ILE A 40 -30.47 0.53 -5.40
N ASN A 41 -30.85 0.40 -6.66
CA ASN A 41 -32.26 0.25 -7.03
C ASN A 41 -32.82 -1.02 -6.35
N PRO A 42 -33.75 -0.91 -5.38
CA PRO A 42 -34.20 -2.04 -4.58
C PRO A 42 -35.05 -3.07 -5.36
N GLY A 43 -35.33 -2.82 -6.64
CA GLY A 43 -36.19 -3.65 -7.49
C GLY A 43 -35.50 -4.64 -8.43
N LYS A 44 -34.17 -4.72 -8.50
CA LYS A 44 -33.47 -5.64 -9.42
C LYS A 44 -32.61 -6.66 -8.66
N LYS A 45 -33.27 -7.62 -8.01
CA LYS A 45 -32.65 -8.89 -7.57
C LYS A 45 -32.43 -9.85 -8.77
N ASN A 46 -31.82 -9.37 -9.84
CA ASN A 46 -31.42 -10.24 -10.94
C ASN A 46 -29.92 -10.48 -10.85
N TYR A 47 -29.58 -11.74 -10.60
CA TYR A 47 -28.29 -12.34 -10.89
C TYR A 47 -27.85 -11.92 -12.29
N VAL A 48 -26.98 -10.91 -12.37
CA VAL A 48 -26.28 -10.57 -13.60
C VAL A 48 -24.83 -10.34 -13.21
N ASN A 49 -23.98 -11.22 -13.73
CA ASN A 49 -22.52 -11.24 -13.68
C ASN A 49 -21.85 -10.02 -14.34
N THR A 50 -22.48 -8.85 -14.31
CA THR A 50 -21.94 -7.64 -14.93
C THR A 50 -21.98 -6.55 -13.89
N VAL A 51 -20.84 -6.37 -13.22
CA VAL A 51 -20.51 -5.14 -12.50
C VAL A 51 -20.47 -4.02 -13.54
N SER A 52 -21.64 -3.53 -13.94
CA SER A 52 -21.78 -2.23 -14.59
C SER A 52 -22.02 -1.19 -13.48
N ALA A 53 -21.10 -1.16 -12.50
CA ALA A 53 -20.94 0.06 -11.73
C ALA A 53 -20.44 1.10 -12.73
N SER A 54 -21.22 2.15 -12.98
CA SER A 54 -20.81 3.20 -13.91
C SER A 54 -19.44 3.74 -13.47
N ALA A 55 -18.57 4.02 -14.44
CA ALA A 55 -17.23 4.52 -14.15
C ALA A 55 -17.24 5.74 -13.22
N GLU A 56 -18.28 6.58 -13.35
CA GLU A 56 -18.56 7.74 -12.51
C GLU A 56 -18.79 7.37 -11.05
N LEU A 57 -19.66 6.39 -10.76
CA LEU A 57 -19.93 5.94 -9.39
C LEU A 57 -18.72 5.28 -8.74
N LEU A 58 -17.93 4.54 -9.53
CA LEU A 58 -16.66 4.01 -9.04
C LEU A 58 -15.71 5.14 -8.68
N LEU A 59 -15.54 6.13 -9.56
CA LEU A 59 -14.70 7.30 -9.32
C LEU A 59 -15.14 8.08 -8.07
N GLU A 60 -16.43 8.36 -7.93
CA GLU A 60 -16.98 9.07 -6.76
C GLU A 60 -16.74 8.29 -5.47
N ALA A 61 -16.98 6.98 -5.48
CA ALA A 61 -16.70 6.12 -4.32
C ALA A 61 -15.20 6.14 -3.96
N LYS A 62 -14.31 6.15 -4.95
CA LYS A 62 -12.87 6.26 -4.71
C LYS A 62 -12.47 7.64 -4.19
N GLN A 63 -13.02 8.71 -4.72
CA GLN A 63 -12.85 10.09 -4.23
C GLN A 63 -13.32 10.24 -2.78
N ALA A 64 -14.41 9.58 -2.41
CA ALA A 64 -14.89 9.43 -1.04
C ALA A 64 -14.05 8.48 -0.16
N ARG A 65 -12.89 8.02 -0.66
CA ARG A 65 -11.90 7.17 0.05
C ARG A 65 -12.37 5.75 0.37
N PHE A 66 -13.40 5.24 -0.31
CA PHE A 66 -13.84 3.86 -0.12
C PHE A 66 -12.82 2.85 -0.66
N TRP A 67 -12.62 1.78 0.11
CA TRP A 67 -11.75 0.68 -0.27
C TRP A 67 -12.46 -0.25 -1.25
N ASP A 68 -11.69 -0.89 -2.13
CA ASP A 68 -12.23 -1.83 -3.11
C ASP A 68 -13.01 -2.97 -2.41
N ARG A 69 -12.57 -3.38 -1.21
CA ARG A 69 -13.27 -4.35 -0.36
C ARG A 69 -14.63 -3.86 0.15
N GLN A 70 -14.73 -2.58 0.50
CA GLN A 70 -15.99 -1.98 0.98
C GLN A 70 -16.99 -1.86 -0.16
N ILE A 71 -16.53 -1.42 -1.34
CA ILE A 71 -17.34 -1.37 -2.56
C ILE A 71 -17.81 -2.77 -2.93
N ALA A 72 -16.90 -3.75 -2.96
CA ALA A 72 -17.20 -5.16 -3.26
C ALA A 72 -18.29 -5.73 -2.34
N LYS A 73 -18.16 -5.52 -1.02
CA LYS A 73 -19.16 -5.96 -0.04
C LYS A 73 -20.54 -5.36 -0.30
N LYS A 74 -20.60 -4.11 -0.78
CA LYS A 74 -21.85 -3.39 -1.01
C LYS A 74 -22.57 -3.83 -2.29
N ILE A 75 -21.82 -4.08 -3.36
CA ILE A 75 -22.37 -4.54 -4.64
C ILE A 75 -22.52 -6.08 -4.72
N GLY A 76 -22.16 -6.81 -3.67
CA GLY A 76 -22.20 -8.27 -3.65
C GLY A 76 -21.16 -8.94 -4.56
N SER A 77 -19.98 -8.33 -4.71
CA SER A 77 -18.88 -8.82 -5.55
C SER A 77 -17.61 -9.10 -4.73
N ASN A 78 -16.52 -9.46 -5.41
CA ASN A 78 -15.21 -9.71 -4.82
C ASN A 78 -14.26 -8.52 -5.05
N GLU A 79 -13.35 -8.29 -4.10
CA GLU A 79 -12.37 -7.20 -4.16
C GLU A 79 -11.52 -7.21 -5.45
N PRO A 80 -10.99 -8.36 -5.94
CA PRO A 80 -10.24 -8.39 -7.20
C PRO A 80 -11.08 -7.99 -8.41
N THR A 81 -12.37 -8.34 -8.43
CA THR A 81 -13.29 -8.01 -9.53
C THR A 81 -13.51 -6.51 -9.62
N VAL A 82 -13.79 -5.87 -8.48
CA VAL A 82 -13.92 -4.40 -8.39
C VAL A 82 -12.63 -3.71 -8.80
N ARG A 83 -11.48 -4.22 -8.35
CA ARG A 83 -10.17 -3.69 -8.72
C ARG A 83 -9.90 -3.79 -10.22
N LYS A 84 -10.23 -4.92 -10.85
CA LYS A 84 -10.10 -5.11 -12.29
C LYS A 84 -10.98 -4.13 -13.07
N ALA A 85 -12.24 -3.96 -12.65
CA ALA A 85 -13.15 -2.99 -13.24
C ALA A 85 -12.63 -1.55 -13.09
N ARG A 86 -12.12 -1.19 -11.90
CA ARG A 86 -11.50 0.11 -11.63
C ARG A 86 -10.32 0.37 -12.59
N PHE A 87 -9.39 -0.57 -12.72
CA PHE A 87 -8.26 -0.44 -13.64
C PHE A 87 -8.69 -0.37 -15.12
N ALA A 88 -9.71 -1.13 -15.53
CA ALA A 88 -10.25 -1.10 -16.89
C ALA A 88 -10.84 0.26 -17.26
N ASN A 89 -11.41 0.97 -16.29
CA ASN A 89 -11.93 2.34 -16.47
C ASN A 89 -10.85 3.43 -16.33
N GLY A 90 -9.56 3.07 -16.26
CA GLY A 90 -8.48 4.04 -16.10
C GLY A 90 -8.40 4.69 -14.71
N ILE A 91 -9.22 4.22 -13.77
CA ILE A 91 -9.34 4.75 -12.43
C ILE A 91 -8.13 4.23 -11.61
N LYS A 92 -7.11 5.07 -11.40
CA LYS A 92 -5.84 4.69 -10.75
C LYS A 92 -5.43 5.71 -9.71
N ALA A 93 -4.77 5.26 -8.65
CA ALA A 93 -4.21 6.15 -7.65
C ALA A 93 -3.21 7.11 -8.32
N CYS A 94 -3.25 8.38 -7.92
CA CYS A 94 -2.32 9.40 -8.39
C CYS A 94 -1.41 9.85 -7.25
N VAL A 95 -0.21 10.28 -7.63
CA VAL A 95 0.82 10.71 -6.68
C VAL A 95 0.86 12.22 -6.65
N LYS A 96 0.80 12.79 -5.43
CA LYS A 96 1.08 14.21 -5.23
C LYS A 96 2.42 14.40 -4.51
N GLN A 97 3.20 15.33 -5.02
CA GLN A 97 4.43 15.76 -4.40
C GLN A 97 4.15 16.76 -3.27
N ILE A 98 5.00 16.77 -2.25
CA ILE A 98 4.93 17.71 -1.13
C ILE A 98 6.10 18.68 -1.34
N ASP A 99 5.80 19.87 -1.83
CA ASP A 99 6.80 20.88 -2.20
C ASP A 99 6.74 22.05 -1.24
N THR A 100 7.16 21.83 0.00
CA THR A 100 7.27 22.92 1.00
C THR A 100 8.56 23.71 0.85
N ILE A 101 9.61 23.10 0.31
CA ILE A 101 10.87 23.75 -0.06
C ILE A 101 11.25 23.13 -1.39
N ALA A 102 11.44 23.95 -2.43
CA ALA A 102 11.84 23.53 -3.77
C ALA A 102 13.22 22.86 -3.74
N ARG A 103 13.26 21.60 -3.28
CA ARG A 103 14.47 20.79 -3.24
C ARG A 103 14.45 19.90 -4.47
N LYS A 104 15.61 19.85 -5.13
CA LYS A 104 15.90 19.06 -6.32
C LYS A 104 15.56 17.59 -6.05
N CYS A 105 14.34 17.16 -6.38
CA CYS A 105 14.06 15.74 -6.57
C CYS A 105 15.10 15.24 -7.57
N ARG A 106 15.87 14.20 -7.23
CA ARG A 106 16.83 13.60 -8.17
C ARG A 106 16.06 13.26 -9.46
N GLU A 107 16.36 13.98 -10.53
CA GLU A 107 15.44 14.21 -11.65
C GLU A 107 15.17 12.99 -12.54
N ARG A 108 15.69 11.79 -12.23
CA ARG A 108 15.26 10.57 -12.92
C ARG A 108 15.68 9.35 -12.10
N ILE A 109 14.68 8.69 -11.49
CA ILE A 109 14.85 7.31 -11.04
C ILE A 109 15.19 6.45 -12.25
N ASN A 110 16.25 5.65 -12.14
CA ASN A 110 16.50 4.60 -13.10
C ASN A 110 15.50 3.46 -12.86
N ARG A 111 14.36 3.51 -13.54
CA ARG A 111 13.27 2.52 -13.38
C ARG A 111 13.75 1.07 -13.55
N LYS A 112 14.75 0.82 -14.40
CA LYS A 112 15.30 -0.53 -14.62
C LYS A 112 16.05 -1.10 -13.41
N LYS A 113 16.57 -0.22 -12.55
CA LYS A 113 17.26 -0.55 -11.29
C LYS A 113 16.49 -0.05 -10.07
N ALA A 114 15.20 0.23 -10.21
CA ALA A 114 14.39 0.69 -9.09
C ALA A 114 13.97 -0.49 -8.20
N VAL A 115 14.20 -0.38 -6.90
CA VAL A 115 13.83 -1.39 -5.91
C VAL A 115 12.97 -0.71 -4.84
N MET A 116 11.86 -1.36 -4.49
CA MET A 116 10.98 -0.88 -3.43
C MET A 116 11.43 -1.43 -2.07
N VAL A 117 11.50 -0.56 -1.06
CA VAL A 117 11.83 -0.91 0.32
C VAL A 117 10.67 -0.49 1.23
N LEU A 118 10.09 -1.45 1.94
CA LEU A 118 9.02 -1.19 2.92
C LEU A 118 9.65 -1.04 4.30
N ARG A 119 9.41 0.07 4.99
CA ARG A 119 9.98 0.29 6.33
C ARG A 119 9.15 -0.33 7.44
N SER A 120 9.75 -0.51 8.60
CA SER A 120 9.02 -0.79 9.83
C SER A 120 8.04 0.35 10.07
N GLY A 121 6.81 0.00 10.47
CA GLY A 121 5.74 0.97 10.68
C GLY A 121 6.01 1.87 11.89
N VAL A 122 4.97 2.16 12.66
CA VAL A 122 5.12 2.94 13.90
C VAL A 122 5.88 2.12 14.96
N TYR A 123 6.72 2.78 15.76
CA TYR A 123 7.44 2.13 16.85
C TYR A 123 6.50 1.56 17.91
N ARG A 124 6.81 0.35 18.37
CA ARG A 124 6.07 -0.39 19.40
C ARG A 124 7.04 -1.22 20.22
N ILE A 125 6.60 -1.70 21.38
CA ILE A 125 7.37 -2.67 22.18
C ILE A 125 7.68 -3.88 21.29
N GLY A 126 8.97 -4.21 21.13
CA GLY A 126 9.44 -5.27 20.24
C GLY A 126 9.64 -4.86 18.77
N SER A 127 9.45 -3.59 18.42
CA SER A 127 9.70 -3.03 17.08
C SER A 127 10.13 -1.56 17.17
N SER A 128 11.43 -1.31 17.33
CA SER A 128 12.02 0.03 17.46
C SER A 128 13.05 0.32 16.35
N VAL A 129 14.04 1.16 16.65
CA VAL A 129 15.09 1.66 15.75
C VAL A 129 15.94 0.57 15.10
N GLU A 130 15.99 -0.63 15.68
CA GLU A 130 16.72 -1.78 15.13
C GLU A 130 16.14 -2.26 13.79
N PHE A 131 14.87 -1.97 13.51
CA PHE A 131 14.21 -2.31 12.25
C PHE A 131 14.29 -1.18 11.22
N ASP A 132 15.08 -0.14 11.52
CA ASP A 132 15.25 0.97 10.62
C ASP A 132 16.06 0.57 9.37
N CYS A 133 15.51 0.87 8.19
CA CYS A 133 16.03 0.39 6.91
C CYS A 133 17.12 1.30 6.30
N VAL A 134 17.63 2.29 7.04
CA VAL A 134 18.61 3.27 6.54
C VAL A 134 19.86 2.60 5.95
N ARG A 135 20.40 1.58 6.63
CA ARG A 135 21.61 0.86 6.17
C ARG A 135 21.36 0.14 4.84
N CYS A 136 20.20 -0.49 4.71
CA CYS A 136 19.79 -1.17 3.47
C CYS A 136 19.71 -0.19 2.29
N ILE A 137 19.09 0.97 2.51
CA ILE A 137 18.95 2.00 1.47
C ILE A 137 20.33 2.51 1.01
N ARG A 138 21.26 2.77 1.95
CA ARG A 138 22.64 3.17 1.62
C ARG A 138 23.37 2.12 0.79
N GLU A 139 23.22 0.85 1.14
CA GLU A 139 23.89 -0.24 0.42
C GLU A 139 23.33 -0.40 -1.01
N LEU A 140 22.02 -0.27 -1.17
CA LEU A 140 21.37 -0.27 -2.48
C LEU A 140 21.87 0.90 -3.35
N ASP A 141 21.98 2.11 -2.79
CA ASP A 141 22.53 3.28 -3.48
C ASP A 141 24.00 3.06 -3.86
N ALA A 142 24.83 2.50 -2.97
CA ALA A 142 26.22 2.15 -3.25
C ALA A 142 26.39 1.14 -4.39
N HIS A 143 25.42 0.23 -4.56
CA HIS A 143 25.36 -0.70 -5.70
C HIS A 143 24.65 -0.12 -6.95
N GLY A 144 24.27 1.15 -6.92
CA GLY A 144 23.65 1.86 -8.04
C GLY A 144 22.19 1.47 -8.31
N TYR A 145 21.47 0.99 -7.29
CA TYR A 145 20.03 0.82 -7.33
C TYR A 145 19.32 2.10 -6.94
N SER A 146 18.23 2.42 -7.64
CA SER A 146 17.35 3.50 -7.20
C SER A 146 16.36 2.97 -6.17
N THR A 147 16.08 3.73 -5.12
CA THR A 147 15.25 3.27 -4.01
C THR A 147 13.90 3.98 -3.95
N ILE A 148 12.83 3.18 -3.82
CA ILE A 148 11.46 3.65 -3.59
C ILE A 148 11.05 3.20 -2.19
N THR A 149 10.97 4.12 -1.26
CA THR A 149 10.73 3.83 0.15
C THR A 149 9.30 4.18 0.53
N VAL A 150 8.59 3.26 1.19
CA VAL A 150 7.26 3.50 1.78
C VAL A 150 7.38 3.52 3.30
N ILE A 151 6.95 4.61 3.92
CA ILE A 151 7.02 4.81 5.37
C ILE A 151 5.73 5.42 5.90
N CYS A 152 5.36 5.08 7.13
CA CYS A 152 4.19 5.63 7.82
C CYS A 152 4.49 6.26 9.18
N ASN A 153 5.74 6.21 9.67
CA ASN A 153 6.13 6.79 10.95
C ASN A 153 6.63 8.23 10.75
N PRO A 154 5.89 9.27 11.20
CA PRO A 154 6.33 10.66 11.06
C PRO A 154 7.64 10.98 11.79
N GLU A 155 8.00 10.22 12.84
CA GLU A 155 9.21 10.46 13.63
C GLU A 155 10.51 10.22 12.85
N THR A 156 10.48 9.33 11.84
CA THR A 156 11.64 8.96 11.02
C THR A 156 11.62 9.55 9.61
N VAL A 157 10.49 10.14 9.20
CA VAL A 157 10.29 10.71 7.86
C VAL A 157 11.33 11.79 7.53
N PHE A 158 11.71 12.61 8.50
CA PHE A 158 12.61 13.75 8.26
C PHE A 158 14.04 13.34 7.91
N THR A 159 14.51 12.20 8.40
CA THR A 159 15.84 11.68 8.08
C THR A 159 15.87 10.94 6.74
N ASP A 160 14.72 10.56 6.19
CA ASP A 160 14.65 9.67 5.03
C ASP A 160 14.52 10.38 3.69
N TYR A 161 14.09 11.65 3.69
CA TYR A 161 13.93 12.43 2.47
C TYR A 161 15.23 12.55 1.66
N ASP A 162 16.37 12.51 2.34
CA ASP A 162 17.70 12.68 1.72
C ASP A 162 18.34 11.35 1.36
N MET A 163 17.77 10.26 1.85
CA MET A 163 18.37 8.93 1.81
C MET A 163 17.88 8.10 0.64
N CYS A 164 16.67 8.34 0.16
CA CYS A 164 16.05 7.57 -0.91
C CYS A 164 15.69 8.47 -2.11
N ASP A 165 15.57 7.88 -3.29
CA ASP A 165 15.23 8.64 -4.50
C ASP A 165 13.74 9.00 -4.56
N ARG A 166 12.87 8.13 -4.03
CA ARG A 166 11.43 8.37 -3.88
C ARG A 166 10.93 7.93 -2.52
N LEU A 167 10.34 8.86 -1.78
CA LEU A 167 9.68 8.60 -0.50
C LEU A 167 8.16 8.74 -0.62
N TYR A 168 7.45 7.69 -0.27
CA TYR A 168 6.00 7.67 -0.09
C TYR A 168 5.68 7.67 1.40
N PHE A 169 5.03 8.73 1.88
CA PHE A 169 4.57 8.79 3.27
C PHE A 169 3.12 8.32 3.34
N GLU A 170 2.92 7.03 3.50
CA GLU A 170 1.61 6.39 3.41
C GLU A 170 1.49 5.24 4.40
N LYS A 171 0.25 4.92 4.81
CA LYS A 171 0.00 3.73 5.63
C LYS A 171 0.45 2.47 4.87
N ILE A 172 1.32 1.69 5.49
CA ILE A 172 1.76 0.39 4.95
C ILE A 172 0.58 -0.57 5.01
N SER A 173 -0.02 -0.81 3.84
CA SER A 173 -1.12 -1.74 3.64
C SER A 173 -0.98 -2.40 2.28
N PHE A 174 -1.54 -3.59 2.11
CA PHE A 174 -1.52 -4.30 0.82
C PHE A 174 -2.00 -3.41 -0.33
N LYS A 175 -3.08 -2.65 -0.11
CA LYS A 175 -3.61 -1.70 -1.10
C LYS A 175 -2.58 -0.64 -1.48
N THR A 176 -2.03 0.07 -0.48
CA THR A 176 -1.08 1.17 -0.71
C THR A 176 0.16 0.67 -1.44
N VAL A 177 0.74 -0.42 -0.95
CA VAL A 177 1.95 -1.02 -1.54
C VAL A 177 1.68 -1.44 -2.98
N LEU A 178 0.53 -2.07 -3.23
CA LEU A 178 0.12 -2.45 -4.58
C LEU A 178 -0.06 -1.24 -5.49
N ASP A 179 -0.71 -0.18 -5.03
CA ASP A 179 -0.92 1.04 -5.80
C ASP A 179 0.43 1.71 -6.15
N VAL A 180 1.35 1.86 -5.19
CA VAL A 180 2.71 2.40 -5.45
C VAL A 180 3.49 1.49 -6.40
N TYR A 181 3.40 0.17 -6.23
CA TYR A 181 4.08 -0.80 -7.09
C TYR A 181 3.60 -0.68 -8.54
N HIS A 182 2.30 -0.50 -8.76
CA HIS A 182 1.75 -0.31 -10.11
C HIS A 182 2.16 1.02 -10.75
N ILE A 183 2.32 2.07 -9.95
CA ILE A 183 2.73 3.40 -10.43
C ILE A 183 4.22 3.42 -10.80
N GLU A 184 5.06 2.90 -9.92
CA GLU A 184 6.52 2.99 -10.08
C GLU A 184 7.11 1.85 -10.90
N GLN A 185 6.43 0.70 -10.99
CA GLN A 185 6.90 -0.51 -11.68
C GLN A 185 8.34 -0.88 -11.30
N PRO A 186 8.66 -1.04 -10.00
CA PRO A 186 10.02 -1.38 -9.58
C PRO A 186 10.38 -2.79 -10.05
N ARG A 187 11.67 -3.08 -10.14
CA ARG A 187 12.20 -4.42 -10.44
C ARG A 187 11.71 -5.46 -9.43
N GLY A 188 11.51 -5.05 -8.18
CA GLY A 188 11.05 -5.92 -7.10
C GLY A 188 10.93 -5.16 -5.79
N ILE A 189 10.43 -5.86 -4.78
CA ILE A 189 10.42 -5.41 -3.39
C ILE A 189 11.59 -6.09 -2.68
N PHE A 190 12.42 -5.32 -2.01
CA PHE A 190 13.53 -5.83 -1.21
C PHE A 190 13.00 -6.39 0.12
N GLY A 191 13.44 -7.59 0.47
CA GLY A 191 13.08 -8.24 1.72
C GLY A 191 13.29 -9.75 1.66
N THR A 192 12.94 -10.41 2.75
CA THR A 192 12.93 -11.87 2.83
C THR A 192 11.81 -12.44 1.96
N SER A 193 12.07 -13.58 1.31
CA SER A 193 11.06 -14.28 0.52
C SER A 193 9.82 -14.59 1.39
N PRO A 194 8.60 -14.31 0.89
CA PRO A 194 7.37 -14.69 1.60
C PRO A 194 7.31 -16.18 1.95
N GLY A 195 7.88 -17.03 1.10
CA GLY A 195 7.97 -18.46 1.36
C GLY A 195 8.85 -18.76 2.57
N ASP A 196 10.00 -18.11 2.71
CA ASP A 196 10.88 -18.34 3.86
C ASP A 196 10.26 -17.85 5.17
N ILE A 197 9.54 -16.72 5.12
CA ILE A 197 8.76 -16.21 6.26
C ILE A 197 7.69 -17.22 6.65
N ASP A 198 6.84 -17.66 5.71
CA ASP A 198 5.77 -18.63 5.97
C ASP A 198 6.29 -19.95 6.54
N ASN A 199 7.44 -20.42 6.04
CA ASN A 199 8.07 -21.64 6.54
C ASN A 199 8.71 -21.48 7.93
N ALA A 200 9.15 -20.27 8.29
CA ALA A 200 9.75 -19.98 9.58
C ALA A 200 8.70 -19.67 10.66
N GLU A 201 7.63 -18.97 10.32
CA GLU A 201 6.57 -18.57 11.25
C GLU A 201 5.58 -19.70 11.57
N ASP A 202 5.31 -20.59 10.60
CA ASP A 202 4.50 -21.78 10.85
C ASP A 202 5.33 -22.82 11.61
N ARG A 203 4.95 -23.07 12.86
CA ARG A 203 5.69 -23.98 13.74
C ARG A 203 5.76 -25.41 13.19
N PHE A 204 4.73 -25.91 12.51
CA PHE A 204 4.75 -27.26 11.95
C PHE A 204 5.66 -27.34 10.73
N LYS A 205 5.60 -26.34 9.83
CA LYS A 205 6.49 -26.25 8.67
C LYS A 205 7.94 -26.12 9.15
N PHE A 206 8.20 -25.29 10.15
CA PHE A 206 9.54 -25.10 10.71
C PHE A 206 10.07 -26.39 11.35
N THR A 207 9.26 -27.11 12.14
CA THR A 207 9.66 -28.41 12.71
C THR A 207 10.03 -29.42 11.64
N ARG A 208 9.21 -29.57 10.60
CA ARG A 208 9.50 -30.48 9.47
C ARG A 208 10.81 -30.14 8.74
N ARG A 209 11.20 -28.86 8.71
CA ARG A 209 12.49 -28.45 8.13
C ARG A 209 13.70 -28.83 8.99
N LEU A 210 13.52 -28.92 10.31
CA LEU A 210 14.59 -29.25 11.24
C LEU A 210 14.79 -30.77 11.45
N GLU A 211 13.77 -31.57 11.18
CA GLU A 211 13.83 -33.05 11.31
C GLU A 211 14.96 -33.69 10.49
N PRO A 212 15.13 -33.42 9.18
CA PRO A 212 16.24 -33.97 8.40
C PRO A 212 17.61 -33.52 8.90
N LEU A 213 17.68 -32.33 9.51
CA LEU A 213 18.90 -31.75 10.06
C LEU A 213 19.26 -32.32 11.44
N LYS A 214 18.40 -33.16 12.02
CA LYS A 214 18.56 -33.73 13.37
C LYS A 214 18.76 -32.66 14.46
N ILE A 215 18.18 -31.46 14.26
CA ILE A 215 18.25 -30.37 15.24
C ILE A 215 17.16 -30.59 16.30
N SER A 216 17.60 -30.73 17.54
CA SER A 216 16.69 -30.93 18.69
C SER A 216 15.78 -29.72 18.91
N GLN A 217 14.53 -29.96 19.30
CA GLN A 217 13.56 -28.94 19.68
C GLN A 217 12.83 -29.28 20.98
N PRO A 218 12.36 -28.27 21.73
CA PRO A 218 11.48 -28.49 22.87
C PRO A 218 10.21 -29.26 22.48
N GLN A 219 9.82 -30.23 23.31
CA GLN A 219 8.63 -31.04 23.06
C GLN A 219 7.36 -30.18 23.14
N LEU A 220 6.52 -30.28 22.10
CA LEU A 220 5.26 -29.54 22.02
C LEU A 220 4.15 -30.30 22.77
N LYS A 221 3.39 -29.61 23.61
CA LYS A 221 2.10 -30.15 24.08
C LYS A 221 1.14 -30.21 22.90
N LYS A 222 0.64 -31.42 22.57
CA LYS A 222 -0.50 -31.56 21.67
C LYS A 222 -1.66 -30.77 22.28
N LYS A 223 -2.24 -29.82 21.53
CA LYS A 223 -3.51 -29.20 21.92
C LYS A 223 -4.53 -30.33 22.04
N ARG A 224 -5.09 -30.51 23.24
CA ARG A 224 -6.23 -31.39 23.49
C ARG A 224 -7.45 -30.87 22.74
#